data_AF-A0A158HDW7-F1
#
_entry.id   AF-A0A158HDW7-F1
#
_cell.length_a   1.000
_cell.length_b   1.000
_cell.length_c   1.000
_cell.angle_alpha   90.00
_cell.angle_beta   90.00
_cell.angle_gamma   90.00
#
_symmetry.space_group_name_H-M   'P 1'
#
loop_
_entity.id
_entity.type
_entity.pdbx_description
1 polymer ?
#
loop_
_entity_poly.entity_id
_entity_poly.type
_entity_poly.pdbx_seq_one_letter_code
_entity_poly.pdbx_strand_id
1 'polypeptide(L)'
;MGWQYNRFQSSTATHQETGLQIEVAIGPDGLRTFAVAGAVAQRMSSEEIDALRRDLQQTLLNEDRRGELRALINQYLGQSNSLAVSAINRASGRDPITERTVQSWLIESHRVSSRPCPEWAIIALREHVASLSPSDQEHLKGEAARRLERPAWLRVDETYAVDYATNDIERDARTEREWGEVAHPALAKKLAKSETYQLGFMHGQNRILSALAVSLRHSATFEQFKRAFVERDTETSFIESQTRAIRREIESGTGEFSAFYGKGSE
;
A
#
# COMPACT_ATOMS: atom_id res chain seq x y z
N MET A 1 5.24 15.66 0.10
CA MET A 1 6.66 15.97 -0.17
C MET A 1 7.32 14.71 -0.72
N GLY A 2 7.65 14.72 -2.01
CA GLY A 2 8.10 13.53 -2.73
C GLY A 2 9.58 13.56 -3.04
N TRP A 3 10.32 12.52 -2.64
CA TRP A 3 11.66 12.25 -3.16
C TRP A 3 11.57 11.32 -4.36
N GLN A 4 12.21 11.71 -5.45
CA GLN A 4 12.47 10.80 -6.57
C GLN A 4 13.83 10.14 -6.34
N TYR A 5 13.80 8.89 -5.92
CA TYR A 5 15.01 8.08 -5.70
C TYR A 5 14.78 6.63 -6.14
N ASN A 6 15.52 6.19 -7.14
CA ASN A 6 15.57 4.80 -7.55
C ASN A 6 16.92 4.21 -7.17
N ARG A 7 16.94 3.47 -6.04
CA ARG A 7 18.14 2.83 -5.49
C ARG A 7 18.89 1.92 -6.47
N PHE A 8 18.23 1.41 -7.52
CA PHE A 8 18.84 0.50 -8.50
C PHE A 8 19.41 1.19 -9.74
N GLN A 9 19.02 2.45 -9.97
CA GLN A 9 19.36 3.17 -11.21
C GLN A 9 20.15 4.46 -10.97
N SER A 10 20.12 5.00 -9.74
CA SER A 10 20.77 6.25 -9.42
C SER A 10 21.27 6.28 -7.98
N SER A 11 22.46 6.82 -7.78
CA SER A 11 22.97 7.22 -6.46
C SER A 11 22.44 8.60 -6.04
N THR A 12 21.52 9.22 -6.78
CA THR A 12 21.03 10.58 -6.50
C THR A 12 19.53 10.59 -6.22
N ALA A 13 19.16 11.12 -5.06
CA ALA A 13 17.78 11.44 -4.71
C ALA A 13 17.48 12.90 -5.06
N THR A 14 16.36 13.15 -5.73
CA THR A 14 15.92 14.51 -6.08
C THR A 14 14.64 14.85 -5.32
N HIS A 15 14.64 15.96 -4.58
CA HIS A 15 13.43 16.49 -3.94
C HIS A 15 12.56 17.16 -4.99
N GLN A 16 11.33 16.68 -5.21
CA GLN A 16 10.49 17.11 -6.34
C GLN A 16 10.10 18.59 -6.28
N GLU A 17 9.93 19.15 -5.08
CA GLU A 17 9.43 20.52 -4.92
C GLU A 17 10.55 21.57 -5.05
N THR A 18 11.73 21.27 -4.51
CA THR A 18 12.87 22.22 -4.51
C THR A 18 13.88 21.95 -5.61
N GLY A 19 13.86 20.75 -6.21
CA GLY A 19 14.89 20.28 -7.12
C GLY A 19 16.23 20.00 -6.45
N LEU A 20 16.30 19.99 -5.11
CA LEU A 20 17.53 19.66 -4.37
C LEU A 20 17.96 18.23 -4.68
N GLN A 21 19.23 18.06 -5.01
CA GLN A 21 19.83 16.76 -5.27
C GLN A 21 20.72 16.36 -4.09
N ILE A 22 20.50 15.14 -3.58
CA ILE A 22 21.33 14.54 -2.55
C ILE A 22 21.87 13.23 -3.10
N GLU A 23 23.19 13.12 -3.17
CA GLU A 23 23.87 11.88 -3.46
C GLU A 23 23.85 10.96 -2.23
N VAL A 24 23.38 9.74 -2.43
CA VAL A 24 23.25 8.67 -1.46
C VAL A 24 24.25 7.59 -1.85
N ALA A 25 25.29 7.42 -1.05
CA ALA A 25 26.26 6.34 -1.20
C ALA A 25 26.13 5.35 -0.04
N ILE A 26 26.35 4.07 -0.32
CA ILE A 26 26.35 3.00 0.69
C ILE A 26 27.82 2.60 0.91
N GLY A 27 28.30 2.80 2.13
CA GLY A 27 29.63 2.40 2.56
C GLY A 27 29.79 0.88 2.64
N PRO A 28 31.03 0.37 2.76
CA PRO A 28 31.30 -1.06 2.92
C PRO A 28 30.76 -1.64 4.24
N ASP A 29 30.46 -0.78 5.21
CA ASP A 29 29.78 -1.08 6.47
C ASP A 29 28.24 -1.11 6.35
N GLY A 30 27.70 -0.82 5.16
CA GLY A 30 26.27 -0.69 4.91
C GLY A 30 25.67 0.65 5.34
N LEU A 31 26.46 1.58 5.89
CA LEU A 31 25.97 2.89 6.30
C LEU A 31 25.78 3.80 5.08
N ARG A 32 24.73 4.62 5.11
CA ARG A 32 24.44 5.59 4.06
C ARG A 32 25.10 6.93 4.36
N THR A 33 25.82 7.47 3.40
CA THR A 33 26.29 8.86 3.40
C THR A 33 25.42 9.69 2.48
N PHE A 34 25.23 10.96 2.85
CA PHE A 34 24.32 11.89 2.19
C PHE A 34 25.09 13.17 1.84
N ALA A 35 25.58 13.24 0.60
CA ALA A 35 26.30 14.40 0.10
C ALA A 35 25.35 15.29 -0.70
N VAL A 36 25.35 16.59 -0.41
CA VAL A 36 24.50 17.55 -1.12
C VAL A 36 25.15 17.88 -2.45
N ALA A 37 24.38 17.80 -3.52
CA ALA A 37 24.84 18.03 -4.89
C ALA A 37 24.01 19.13 -5.58
N GLY A 38 24.63 19.78 -6.57
CA GLY A 38 23.95 20.70 -7.48
C GLY A 38 23.91 22.17 -7.05
N ALA A 39 23.62 23.04 -8.02
CA ALA A 39 23.61 24.50 -7.85
C ALA A 39 22.46 25.03 -6.99
N VAL A 40 21.38 24.24 -6.84
CA VAL A 40 20.22 24.61 -6.00
C VAL A 40 20.64 24.74 -4.53
N ALA A 41 21.56 23.89 -4.06
CA ALA A 41 22.05 23.92 -2.68
C ALA A 41 22.73 25.25 -2.31
N GLN A 42 23.31 25.97 -3.29
CA GLN A 42 23.95 27.26 -3.05
C GLN A 42 22.95 28.39 -2.77
N ARG A 43 21.66 28.16 -3.05
CA ARG A 43 20.57 29.13 -2.89
C ARG A 43 19.69 28.83 -1.67
N MET A 44 19.97 27.74 -0.97
CA MET A 44 19.21 27.30 0.21
C MET A 44 20.04 27.55 1.47
N SER A 45 19.35 27.79 2.58
CA SER A 45 20.01 27.87 3.89
C SER A 45 20.52 26.49 4.33
N SER A 46 21.54 26.46 5.20
CA SER A 46 22.03 25.21 5.76
C SER A 46 20.96 24.46 6.55
N GLU A 47 20.07 25.19 7.24
CA GLU A 47 18.98 24.61 8.03
C GLU A 47 17.97 23.88 7.15
N GLU A 48 17.59 24.47 6.00
CA GLU A 48 16.69 23.83 5.03
C GLU A 48 17.31 22.58 4.42
N ILE A 49 18.60 22.63 4.09
CA ILE A 49 19.34 21.48 3.55
C ILE A 49 19.40 20.35 4.58
N ASP A 50 19.68 20.66 5.84
CA ASP A 50 19.74 19.66 6.91
C ASP A 50 18.36 19.09 7.26
N ALA A 51 17.30 19.90 7.16
CA ALA A 51 15.91 19.42 7.28
C ALA A 51 15.57 18.42 6.16
N LEU A 52 15.85 18.77 4.90
CA LEU A 52 15.61 17.89 3.76
C LEU A 52 16.48 16.63 3.80
N ARG A 53 17.73 16.72 4.27
CA ARG A 53 18.59 15.55 4.48
C ARG A 53 17.99 14.60 5.51
N ARG A 54 17.50 15.10 6.64
CA ARG A 54 16.84 14.29 7.67
C ARG A 54 15.54 13.66 7.15
N ASP A 55 14.76 14.40 6.37
CA ASP A 55 13.56 13.89 5.73
C ASP A 55 13.85 12.74 4.75
N LEU A 56 14.88 12.89 3.90
CA LEU A 56 15.34 11.80 3.02
C LEU A 56 15.81 10.58 3.83
N GLN A 57 16.61 10.80 4.88
CA GLN A 57 17.06 9.73 5.78
C GLN A 57 15.89 8.94 6.37
N GLN A 58 14.88 9.65 6.89
CA GLN A 58 13.69 9.04 7.46
C GLN A 58 12.88 8.28 6.40
N THR A 59 12.77 8.84 5.19
CA THR A 59 12.10 8.19 4.06
C THR A 59 12.79 6.87 3.69
N LEU A 60 14.12 6.87 3.54
CA LEU A 60 14.88 5.65 3.23
C LEU A 60 14.81 4.61 4.36
N LEU A 61 14.83 5.05 5.62
CA LEU A 61 14.65 4.17 6.77
C LEU A 61 13.26 3.51 6.77
N ASN A 62 12.21 4.27 6.45
CA ASN A 62 10.85 3.74 6.34
C ASN A 62 10.73 2.75 5.18
N GLU A 63 11.38 3.02 4.03
CA GLU A 63 11.44 2.08 2.90
C GLU A 63 12.16 0.78 3.25
N ASP A 64 13.30 0.85 3.93
CA ASP A 64 14.02 -0.34 4.38
C ASP A 64 13.16 -1.18 5.32
N ARG A 65 12.56 -0.54 6.33
CA ARG A 65 11.65 -1.18 7.27
C ARG A 65 10.48 -1.85 6.57
N ARG A 66 9.86 -1.17 5.60
CA ARG A 66 8.79 -1.75 4.77
C ARG A 66 9.27 -2.95 3.97
N GLY A 67 10.39 -2.82 3.27
CA GLY A 67 10.97 -3.90 2.46
C GLY A 67 11.27 -5.13 3.32
N GLU A 68 11.74 -4.89 4.53
CA GLU A 68 12.04 -5.94 5.48
C GLU A 68 10.80 -6.64 6.05
N LEU A 69 9.79 -5.88 6.48
CA LEU A 69 8.50 -6.42 6.89
C LEU A 69 7.89 -7.27 5.76
N ARG A 70 7.93 -6.75 4.52
CA ARG A 70 7.44 -7.46 3.32
C ARG A 70 8.19 -8.76 3.10
N ALA A 71 9.52 -8.76 3.25
CA ALA A 71 10.33 -9.97 3.10
C ALA A 71 9.95 -11.04 4.13
N LEU A 72 9.80 -10.67 5.40
CA LEU A 72 9.39 -11.58 6.48
C LEU A 72 8.00 -12.18 6.23
N ILE A 73 7.03 -11.34 5.86
CA ILE A 73 5.66 -11.77 5.56
C ILE A 73 5.64 -12.70 4.34
N ASN A 74 6.35 -12.36 3.27
CA ASN A 74 6.41 -13.20 2.07
C ASN A 74 7.06 -14.55 2.37
N GLN A 75 8.19 -14.54 3.06
CA GLN A 75 9.01 -15.73 3.29
C GLN A 75 8.33 -16.71 4.24
N TYR A 76 7.74 -16.23 5.34
CA TYR A 76 7.24 -17.10 6.41
C TYR A 76 5.72 -17.19 6.47
N LEU A 77 4.99 -16.20 5.94
CA LEU A 77 3.53 -16.09 6.11
C LEU A 77 2.75 -16.10 4.80
N GLY A 78 3.43 -16.13 3.64
CA GLY A 78 2.81 -16.28 2.32
C GLY A 78 1.85 -15.14 1.98
N GLN A 79 2.23 -13.90 2.29
CA GLN A 79 1.43 -12.68 2.06
C GLN A 79 0.16 -12.54 2.91
N SER A 80 -0.02 -13.39 3.93
CA SER A 80 -1.17 -13.29 4.83
C SER A 80 -0.91 -12.25 5.92
N ASN A 81 -1.58 -11.09 5.83
CA ASN A 81 -1.46 -10.06 6.86
C ASN A 81 -2.20 -10.46 8.15
N SER A 82 -3.20 -11.34 8.09
CA SER A 82 -3.88 -11.88 9.28
C SER A 82 -2.91 -12.67 10.17
N LEU A 83 -2.06 -13.51 9.54
CA LEU A 83 -0.99 -14.21 10.23
C LEU A 83 0.08 -13.24 10.76
N ALA A 84 0.41 -12.19 10.00
CA ALA A 84 1.38 -11.19 10.43
C ALA A 84 0.91 -10.45 11.68
N VAL A 85 -0.36 -10.02 11.69
CA VAL A 85 -1.02 -9.41 12.85
C VAL A 85 -0.99 -10.34 14.05
N SER A 86 -1.37 -11.60 13.85
CA SER A 86 -1.38 -12.61 14.92
C SER A 86 0.02 -12.83 15.52
N ALA A 87 1.06 -12.86 14.68
CA ALA A 87 2.45 -12.99 15.13
C ALA A 87 2.92 -11.74 15.89
N ILE A 88 2.69 -10.55 15.33
CA ILE A 88 3.12 -9.27 15.89
C ILE A 88 2.41 -8.97 17.22
N ASN A 89 1.10 -9.15 17.29
CA ASN A 89 0.33 -8.92 18.52
C ASN A 89 0.75 -9.89 19.64
N ARG A 90 1.06 -11.16 19.30
CA ARG A 90 1.54 -12.15 20.29
C ARG A 90 2.94 -11.82 20.81
N ALA A 91 3.84 -11.35 19.95
CA ALA A 91 5.23 -11.10 20.34
C ALA A 91 5.45 -9.71 20.97
N SER A 92 4.70 -8.69 20.54
CA SER A 92 5.00 -7.29 20.92
C SER A 92 4.48 -6.87 22.29
N GLY A 93 3.41 -7.51 22.81
CA GLY A 93 2.75 -7.09 24.05
C GLY A 93 2.17 -5.67 24.00
N ARG A 94 1.95 -5.12 22.80
CA ARG A 94 1.41 -3.77 22.55
C ARG A 94 -0.09 -3.81 22.24
N ASP A 95 -0.67 -2.61 22.06
CA ASP A 95 -2.03 -2.47 21.55
C ASP A 95 -2.20 -3.28 20.26
N PRO A 96 -3.35 -3.96 20.10
CA PRO A 96 -3.58 -4.83 18.97
C PRO A 96 -3.61 -4.03 17.68
N ILE A 97 -2.72 -4.37 16.75
CA ILE A 97 -2.80 -3.91 15.36
C ILE A 97 -3.78 -4.78 14.58
N THR A 98 -4.25 -4.30 13.43
CA THR A 98 -5.11 -5.05 12.52
C THR A 98 -4.42 -5.31 11.18
N GLU A 99 -5.10 -6.08 10.32
CA GLU A 99 -4.64 -6.37 8.96
C GLU A 99 -4.47 -5.08 8.14
N ARG A 100 -5.37 -4.12 8.32
CA ARG A 100 -5.33 -2.84 7.60
C ARG A 100 -4.11 -2.02 8.02
N THR A 101 -3.70 -2.10 9.29
CA THR A 101 -2.49 -1.45 9.80
C THR A 101 -1.27 -2.02 9.09
N VAL A 102 -1.15 -3.35 9.03
CA VAL A 102 -0.05 -4.01 8.32
C VAL A 102 -0.07 -3.67 6.82
N GLN A 103 -1.24 -3.70 6.18
CA GLN A 103 -1.39 -3.29 4.79
C GLN A 103 -0.90 -1.85 4.59
N SER A 104 -1.31 -0.91 5.44
CA SER A 104 -0.89 0.51 5.37
C SER A 104 0.63 0.69 5.50
N TRP A 105 1.31 -0.15 6.28
CA TRP A 105 2.77 -0.16 6.37
C TRP A 105 3.43 -0.68 5.09
N LEU A 106 2.78 -1.63 4.41
CA LEU A 106 3.27 -2.24 3.17
C LEU A 106 2.97 -1.42 1.91
N ILE A 107 2.09 -0.42 1.98
CA ILE A 107 1.82 0.52 0.88
C ILE A 107 3.05 1.40 0.62
N GLU A 108 3.32 1.68 -0.66
CA GLU A 108 4.42 2.55 -1.11
C GLU A 108 4.35 3.94 -0.48
N SER A 109 5.52 4.49 -0.08
CA SER A 109 5.60 5.69 0.78
C SER A 109 4.84 6.90 0.26
N HIS A 110 4.78 7.08 -1.05
CA HIS A 110 4.18 8.25 -1.70
C HIS A 110 2.65 8.20 -1.81
N ARG A 111 2.04 7.08 -1.42
CA ARG A 111 0.60 6.86 -1.58
C ARG A 111 -0.19 7.34 -0.38
N VAL A 112 -1.44 7.76 -0.59
CA VAL A 112 -2.26 8.43 0.44
C VAL A 112 -2.50 7.59 1.70
N SER A 113 -2.66 6.27 1.55
CA SER A 113 -2.87 5.36 2.67
C SER A 113 -1.60 4.87 3.35
N SER A 114 -0.42 5.28 2.85
CA SER A 114 0.86 4.84 3.38
C SER A 114 1.05 5.26 4.83
N ARG A 115 1.62 4.36 5.62
CA ARG A 115 2.03 4.63 7.00
C ARG A 115 3.45 4.13 7.24
N PRO A 116 4.24 4.81 8.09
CA PRO A 116 5.57 4.34 8.43
C PRO A 116 5.48 3.04 9.24
N CYS A 117 6.20 2.02 8.80
CA CYS A 117 6.34 0.78 9.55
C CYS A 117 7.19 1.02 10.81
N PRO A 118 6.67 0.78 12.03
CA PRO A 118 7.44 0.98 13.23
C PRO A 118 8.42 -0.18 13.44
N GLU A 119 9.61 0.13 13.95
CA GLU A 119 10.68 -0.86 14.15
C GLU A 119 10.29 -2.01 15.08
N TRP A 120 9.49 -1.72 16.11
CA TRP A 120 9.03 -2.75 17.05
C TRP A 120 8.20 -3.83 16.37
N ALA A 121 7.46 -3.52 15.30
CA ALA A 121 6.63 -4.50 14.61
C ALA A 121 7.50 -5.51 13.83
N ILE A 122 8.60 -5.01 13.26
CA ILE A 122 9.60 -5.83 12.56
C ILE A 122 10.31 -6.74 13.57
N ILE A 123 10.76 -6.17 14.69
CA ILE A 123 11.41 -6.92 15.78
C ILE A 123 10.47 -8.01 16.29
N ALA A 124 9.22 -7.69 16.59
CA ALA A 124 8.23 -8.66 17.06
C ALA A 124 8.03 -9.81 16.07
N LEU A 125 7.95 -9.52 14.76
CA LEU A 125 7.81 -10.56 13.74
C LEU A 125 9.07 -11.43 13.61
N ARG A 126 10.26 -10.83 13.68
CA ARG A 126 11.54 -11.56 13.69
C ARG A 126 11.65 -12.48 14.91
N GLU A 127 11.33 -11.96 16.09
CA GLU A 127 11.35 -12.72 17.35
C GLU A 127 10.35 -13.87 17.32
N HIS A 128 9.15 -13.65 16.78
CA HIS A 128 8.18 -14.72 16.57
C HIS A 128 8.77 -15.84 15.72
N VAL A 129 9.35 -15.51 14.55
CA VAL A 129 9.98 -16.51 13.67
C VAL A 129 11.17 -17.20 14.36
N ALA A 130 12.00 -16.45 15.07
CA ALA A 130 13.17 -16.98 15.78
C ALA A 130 12.80 -17.90 16.96
N SER A 131 11.63 -17.69 17.57
CA SER A 131 11.13 -18.55 18.66
C SER A 131 10.70 -19.94 18.20
N LEU A 132 10.49 -20.13 16.90
CA LEU A 132 10.08 -21.40 16.31
C LEU A 132 11.28 -22.32 16.09
N SER A 133 11.05 -23.63 16.25
CA SER A 133 12.08 -24.62 15.92
C SER A 133 12.42 -24.57 14.42
N PRO A 134 13.64 -24.98 14.01
CA PRO A 134 14.00 -25.01 12.58
C PRO A 134 13.02 -25.84 11.72
N SER A 135 12.46 -26.91 12.28
CA SER A 135 11.44 -27.72 11.62
C SER A 135 10.14 -26.92 11.38
N ASP A 136 9.70 -26.16 12.39
CA ASP A 136 8.48 -25.35 12.29
C ASP A 136 8.66 -24.17 11.33
N GLN A 137 9.86 -23.58 11.29
CA GLN A 137 10.17 -22.53 10.32
C GLN A 137 10.10 -23.04 8.88
N GLU A 138 10.65 -24.22 8.61
CA GLU A 138 10.60 -24.82 7.27
C GLU A 138 9.18 -25.22 6.88
N HIS A 139 8.41 -25.73 7.86
CA HIS A 139 6.99 -25.99 7.67
C HIS A 139 6.22 -24.71 7.28
N LEU A 140 6.42 -23.62 8.02
CA LEU A 140 5.81 -22.31 7.71
C LEU A 140 6.16 -21.81 6.32
N LYS A 141 7.43 -21.90 5.90
CA LYS A 141 7.85 -21.53 4.54
C LYS A 141 7.15 -22.39 3.48
N GLY A 142 7.02 -23.69 3.73
CA GLY A 142 6.29 -24.61 2.85
C GLY A 142 4.82 -24.24 2.71
N GLU A 143 4.16 -23.89 3.82
CA GLU A 143 2.78 -23.40 3.78
C GLU A 143 2.66 -22.02 3.12
N ALA A 144 3.61 -21.11 3.37
CA ALA A 144 3.68 -19.80 2.75
C ALA A 144 3.73 -19.92 1.22
N ALA A 145 4.57 -20.81 0.70
CA ALA A 145 4.63 -21.10 -0.74
C ALA A 145 3.26 -21.58 -1.28
N ARG A 146 2.57 -22.49 -0.59
CA ARG A 146 1.23 -22.96 -0.98
C ARG A 146 0.17 -21.86 -0.93
N ARG A 147 0.25 -20.93 0.02
CA ARG A 147 -0.66 -19.77 0.08
C ARG A 147 -0.46 -18.84 -1.12
N LEU A 148 0.77 -18.72 -1.62
CA LEU A 148 1.08 -17.93 -2.81
C LEU A 148 0.48 -18.51 -4.10
N GLU A 149 0.26 -19.82 -4.15
CA GLU A 149 -0.42 -20.50 -5.28
C GLU A 149 -1.93 -20.24 -5.33
N ARG A 150 -2.53 -19.74 -4.25
CA ARG A 150 -3.95 -19.37 -4.25
C ARG A 150 -4.18 -18.20 -5.24
N PRO A 151 -5.30 -18.21 -5.98
CA PRO A 151 -5.67 -17.08 -6.82
C PRO A 151 -5.69 -15.76 -6.06
N ALA A 152 -5.15 -14.70 -6.65
CA ALA A 152 -5.02 -13.39 -6.01
C ALA A 152 -6.36 -12.79 -5.53
N TRP A 153 -7.47 -13.15 -6.18
CA TRP A 153 -8.81 -12.69 -5.80
C TRP A 153 -9.28 -13.24 -4.44
N LEU A 154 -8.81 -14.42 -4.02
CA LEU A 154 -9.09 -15.00 -2.69
C LEU A 154 -8.28 -14.35 -1.55
N ARG A 155 -7.43 -13.37 -1.86
CA ARG A 155 -6.51 -12.73 -0.91
C ARG A 155 -6.72 -11.21 -0.84
N VAL A 156 -7.81 -10.70 -1.40
CA VAL A 156 -8.00 -9.25 -1.52
C VAL A 156 -8.21 -8.62 -0.15
N ASP A 157 -9.04 -9.21 0.70
CA ASP A 157 -9.28 -8.75 2.07
C ASP A 157 -8.01 -8.80 2.92
N GLU A 158 -7.30 -9.92 2.91
CA GLU A 158 -6.12 -10.13 3.73
C GLU A 158 -4.92 -9.33 3.23
N THR A 159 -4.72 -9.20 1.91
CA THR A 159 -3.46 -8.71 1.34
C THR A 159 -3.55 -7.33 0.68
N TYR A 160 -4.66 -7.01 0.00
CA TYR A 160 -4.69 -5.91 -0.98
C TYR A 160 -5.79 -4.87 -0.77
N ALA A 161 -6.64 -5.00 0.25
CA ALA A 161 -7.84 -4.18 0.40
C ALA A 161 -7.54 -2.67 0.52
N VAL A 162 -6.51 -2.31 1.29
CA VAL A 162 -6.01 -0.93 1.37
C VAL A 162 -5.43 -0.48 0.02
N ASP A 163 -4.68 -1.33 -0.68
CA ASP A 163 -4.10 -0.99 -1.99
C ASP A 163 -5.18 -0.66 -3.03
N TYR A 164 -6.23 -1.47 -3.09
CA TYR A 164 -7.40 -1.20 -3.95
C TYR A 164 -8.10 0.12 -3.58
N ALA A 165 -8.32 0.37 -2.29
CA ALA A 165 -8.95 1.61 -1.85
C ALA A 165 -8.11 2.84 -2.22
N THR A 166 -6.79 2.73 -2.09
CA THR A 166 -5.83 3.78 -2.45
C THR A 166 -5.77 4.00 -3.96
N ASN A 167 -5.79 2.93 -4.75
CA ASN A 167 -5.87 3.02 -6.21
C ASN A 167 -7.13 3.77 -6.65
N ASP A 168 -8.28 3.48 -6.03
CA ASP A 168 -9.54 4.17 -6.30
C ASP A 168 -9.49 5.65 -5.94
N ILE A 169 -8.93 6.01 -4.78
CA ILE A 169 -8.78 7.42 -4.36
C ILE A 169 -7.85 8.17 -5.32
N GLU A 170 -6.71 7.59 -5.67
CA GLU A 170 -5.71 8.23 -6.54
C GLU A 170 -6.19 8.35 -8.00
N ARG A 171 -6.98 7.38 -8.47
CA ARG A 171 -7.67 7.48 -9.78
C ARG A 171 -8.63 8.66 -9.77
N ASP A 172 -9.50 8.75 -8.77
CA ASP A 172 -10.51 9.81 -8.72
C ASP A 172 -9.84 11.20 -8.55
N ALA A 173 -8.78 11.30 -7.74
CA ALA A 173 -7.98 12.53 -7.61
C ALA A 173 -7.23 12.90 -8.90
N ARG A 174 -6.88 11.92 -9.74
CA ARG A 174 -6.32 12.18 -11.08
C ARG A 174 -7.39 12.74 -12.01
N THR A 175 -8.56 12.11 -12.07
CA THR A 175 -9.71 12.60 -12.85
C THR A 175 -10.08 14.02 -12.43
N GLU A 176 -10.13 14.32 -11.13
CA GLU A 176 -10.39 15.68 -10.64
C GLU A 176 -9.33 16.69 -11.08
N ARG A 177 -8.04 16.31 -11.08
CA ARG A 177 -6.95 17.18 -11.56
C ARG A 177 -7.05 17.44 -13.06
N GLU A 178 -7.29 16.41 -13.86
CA GLU A 178 -7.44 16.52 -15.32
C GLU A 178 -8.59 17.46 -15.69
N TRP A 179 -9.73 17.37 -14.99
CA TRP A 179 -10.83 18.33 -15.17
C TRP A 179 -10.53 19.71 -14.60
N GLY A 180 -9.72 19.81 -13.54
CA GLY A 180 -9.35 21.07 -12.88
C GLY A 180 -8.59 22.04 -13.77
N GLU A 181 -7.99 21.56 -14.87
CA GLU A 181 -7.33 22.38 -15.88
C GLU A 181 -8.32 23.14 -16.79
N VAL A 182 -9.62 22.86 -16.70
CA VAL A 182 -10.68 23.53 -17.47
C VAL A 182 -11.02 24.89 -16.84
N ALA A 183 -11.23 25.91 -17.68
CA ALA A 183 -11.46 27.31 -17.31
C ALA A 183 -12.66 27.60 -16.36
N HIS A 184 -13.47 26.59 -16.04
CA HIS A 184 -14.65 26.72 -15.17
C HIS A 184 -14.60 25.72 -14.02
N PRO A 185 -14.05 26.10 -12.85
CA PRO A 185 -13.84 25.18 -11.72
C PRO A 185 -15.11 24.47 -11.21
N ALA A 186 -16.25 25.18 -11.19
CA ALA A 186 -17.53 24.61 -10.77
C ALA A 186 -18.07 23.58 -11.77
N LEU A 187 -17.78 23.74 -13.06
CA LEU A 187 -18.14 22.79 -14.11
C LEU A 187 -17.18 21.59 -14.10
N ALA A 188 -15.88 21.84 -13.98
CA ALA A 188 -14.83 20.83 -13.85
C ALA A 188 -15.16 19.80 -12.75
N LYS A 189 -15.51 20.28 -11.55
CA LYS A 189 -15.89 19.41 -10.43
C LYS A 189 -17.12 18.54 -10.71
N LYS A 190 -18.13 19.09 -11.41
CA LYS A 190 -19.34 18.33 -11.79
C LYS A 190 -19.02 17.27 -12.85
N LEU A 191 -18.16 17.60 -13.81
CA LEU A 191 -17.74 16.68 -14.87
C LEU A 191 -16.90 15.53 -14.31
N ALA A 192 -15.91 15.83 -13.47
CA ALA A 192 -15.12 14.80 -12.79
C ALA A 192 -16.01 13.82 -12.01
N LYS A 193 -16.95 14.34 -11.21
CA LYS A 193 -17.90 13.50 -10.47
C LYS A 193 -18.78 12.65 -11.39
N SER A 194 -19.24 13.21 -12.52
CA SER A 194 -20.04 12.49 -13.50
C SER A 194 -19.25 11.37 -14.16
N GLU A 195 -17.99 11.63 -14.52
CA GLU A 195 -17.09 10.64 -15.11
C GLU A 195 -16.80 9.50 -14.13
N THR A 196 -16.41 9.81 -12.88
CA THR A 196 -16.19 8.80 -11.83
C THR A 196 -17.43 7.91 -11.65
N TYR A 197 -18.63 8.51 -11.64
CA TYR A 197 -19.87 7.75 -11.54
C TYR A 197 -20.10 6.83 -12.76
N GLN A 198 -19.90 7.34 -13.97
CA GLN A 198 -20.08 6.57 -15.21
C GLN A 198 -19.06 5.43 -15.32
N LEU A 199 -17.79 5.68 -15.03
CA LEU A 199 -16.74 4.66 -14.99
C LEU A 199 -17.08 3.59 -13.96
N GLY A 200 -17.49 3.98 -12.75
CA GLY A 200 -17.92 3.03 -11.71
C GLY A 200 -19.09 2.16 -12.16
N PHE A 201 -20.10 2.75 -12.82
CA PHE A 201 -21.23 2.03 -13.38
C PHE A 201 -20.80 1.04 -14.48
N MET A 202 -19.97 1.47 -15.42
CA MET A 202 -19.45 0.62 -16.49
C MET A 202 -18.60 -0.53 -15.96
N HIS A 203 -17.75 -0.28 -14.96
CA HIS A 203 -16.99 -1.34 -14.29
C HIS A 203 -17.91 -2.35 -13.61
N GLY A 204 -18.96 -1.89 -12.92
CA GLY A 204 -19.97 -2.76 -12.31
C GLY A 204 -20.70 -3.65 -13.34
N GLN A 205 -21.05 -3.10 -14.51
CA GLN A 205 -21.65 -3.89 -15.59
C GLN A 205 -20.67 -4.90 -16.18
N ASN A 206 -19.44 -4.47 -16.50
CA ASN A 206 -18.42 -5.33 -17.07
C ASN A 206 -18.06 -6.50 -16.11
N ARG A 207 -18.08 -6.23 -14.80
CA ARG A 207 -17.92 -7.24 -13.75
C ARG A 207 -19.00 -8.32 -13.84
N ILE A 208 -20.28 -7.93 -13.87
CA ILE A 208 -21.40 -8.89 -13.96
C ILE A 208 -21.31 -9.70 -15.26
N LEU A 209 -21.02 -9.04 -16.39
CA LEU A 209 -20.84 -9.69 -17.68
C LEU A 209 -19.67 -10.68 -17.68
N SER A 210 -18.56 -10.31 -17.04
CA SER A 210 -17.39 -11.19 -16.89
C SER A 210 -17.72 -12.39 -16.01
N ALA A 211 -18.40 -12.19 -14.88
CA ALA A 211 -18.84 -13.28 -14.01
C ALA A 211 -19.78 -14.24 -14.75
N LEU A 212 -20.73 -13.71 -15.53
CA LEU A 212 -21.61 -14.50 -16.41
C LEU A 212 -20.81 -15.30 -17.44
N ALA A 213 -19.92 -14.64 -18.20
CA ALA A 213 -19.16 -15.27 -19.27
C ALA A 213 -18.24 -16.39 -18.76
N VAL A 214 -17.56 -16.15 -17.64
CA VAL A 214 -16.67 -17.16 -17.03
C VAL A 214 -17.49 -18.31 -16.44
N SER A 215 -18.59 -18.04 -15.74
CA SER A 215 -19.44 -19.10 -15.19
C SER A 215 -20.09 -19.95 -16.28
N LEU A 216 -20.54 -19.33 -17.39
CA LEU A 216 -21.06 -20.06 -18.55
C LEU A 216 -20.00 -20.97 -19.17
N ARG A 217 -18.77 -20.48 -19.32
CA ARG A 217 -17.68 -21.24 -19.98
C ARG A 217 -17.29 -22.51 -19.23
N HIS A 218 -17.38 -22.52 -17.90
CA HIS A 218 -16.83 -23.59 -17.07
C HIS A 218 -17.91 -24.51 -16.44
N SER A 219 -19.18 -24.27 -16.74
CA SER A 219 -20.28 -25.03 -16.15
C SER A 219 -20.87 -25.99 -17.17
N ALA A 220 -20.99 -27.27 -16.80
CA ALA A 220 -21.59 -28.28 -17.66
C ALA A 220 -23.12 -28.34 -17.54
N THR A 221 -23.68 -27.73 -16.48
CA THR A 221 -25.13 -27.71 -16.21
C THR A 221 -25.58 -26.34 -15.74
N PHE A 222 -26.89 -26.08 -15.85
CA PHE A 222 -27.49 -24.83 -15.39
C PHE A 222 -27.30 -24.60 -13.88
N GLU A 223 -27.42 -25.64 -13.05
CA GLU A 223 -27.23 -25.51 -11.60
C GLU A 223 -25.77 -25.21 -11.22
N GLN A 224 -24.80 -25.81 -11.92
CA GLN A 224 -23.38 -25.46 -11.75
C GLN A 224 -23.12 -24.01 -12.16
N PHE A 225 -23.71 -23.56 -13.27
CA PHE A 225 -23.61 -22.18 -13.74
C PHE A 225 -24.18 -21.20 -12.70
N LYS A 226 -25.39 -21.46 -12.22
CA LYS A 226 -26.07 -20.61 -11.24
C LYS A 226 -25.24 -20.46 -9.97
N ARG A 227 -24.72 -21.58 -9.45
CA ARG A 227 -23.86 -21.58 -8.26
C ARG A 227 -22.57 -20.78 -8.50
N ALA A 228 -21.84 -21.08 -9.57
CA ALA A 228 -20.59 -20.40 -9.89
C ALA A 228 -20.77 -18.90 -10.15
N PHE A 229 -21.88 -18.49 -10.76
CA PHE A 229 -22.22 -17.08 -10.95
C PHE A 229 -22.50 -16.38 -9.62
N VAL A 230 -23.37 -16.95 -8.77
CA VAL A 230 -23.73 -16.36 -7.48
C VAL A 230 -22.52 -16.25 -6.56
N GLU A 231 -21.67 -17.29 -6.51
CA GLU A 231 -20.42 -17.27 -5.74
C GLU A 231 -19.52 -16.10 -6.17
N ARG A 232 -19.25 -15.97 -7.48
CA ARG A 232 -18.43 -14.88 -8.03
C ARG A 232 -19.02 -13.49 -7.81
N ASP A 233 -20.33 -13.34 -8.01
CA ASP A 233 -21.01 -12.05 -7.84
C ASP A 233 -21.01 -11.61 -6.38
N THR A 234 -21.31 -12.54 -5.47
CA THR A 234 -21.30 -12.30 -4.02
C THR A 234 -19.91 -11.92 -3.54
N GLU A 235 -18.89 -12.66 -3.97
CA GLU A 235 -17.51 -12.42 -3.59
C GLU A 235 -16.99 -11.07 -4.10
N THR A 236 -17.23 -10.75 -5.37
CA THR A 236 -16.77 -9.45 -5.88
C THR A 236 -17.53 -8.30 -5.22
N SER A 237 -18.82 -8.47 -4.93
CA SER A 237 -19.61 -7.49 -4.18
C SER A 237 -19.09 -7.30 -2.74
N PHE A 238 -18.64 -8.39 -2.10
CA PHE A 238 -18.00 -8.32 -0.78
C PHE A 238 -16.69 -7.52 -0.83
N ILE A 239 -15.82 -7.82 -1.79
CA ILE A 239 -14.56 -7.09 -2.02
C ILE A 239 -14.86 -5.59 -2.24
N GLU A 240 -15.78 -5.25 -3.13
CA GLU A 240 -16.16 -3.85 -3.38
C GLU A 240 -16.69 -3.16 -2.12
N SER A 241 -17.53 -3.85 -1.34
CA SER A 241 -18.05 -3.30 -0.09
C SER A 241 -16.93 -3.00 0.92
N GLN A 242 -15.97 -3.92 1.05
CA GLN A 242 -14.81 -3.75 1.93
C GLN A 242 -13.90 -2.61 1.45
N THR A 243 -13.59 -2.58 0.16
CA THR A 243 -12.79 -1.50 -0.46
C THR A 243 -13.46 -0.14 -0.25
N ARG A 244 -14.79 -0.03 -0.43
CA ARG A 244 -15.53 1.21 -0.17
C ARG A 244 -15.52 1.61 1.31
N ALA A 245 -15.60 0.65 2.23
CA ALA A 245 -15.52 0.95 3.66
C ALA A 245 -14.14 1.49 4.05
N ILE A 246 -13.06 0.83 3.60
CA ILE A 246 -11.68 1.27 3.84
C ILE A 246 -11.42 2.63 3.20
N ARG A 247 -11.88 2.84 1.96
CA ARG A 247 -11.80 4.14 1.29
C ARG A 247 -12.39 5.25 2.13
N ARG A 248 -13.59 5.06 2.69
CA ARG A 248 -14.22 6.06 3.57
C ARG A 248 -13.34 6.35 4.77
N GLU A 249 -12.81 5.33 5.44
CA GLU A 249 -11.94 5.52 6.61
C GLU A 249 -10.64 6.27 6.28
N ILE A 250 -10.05 6.02 5.09
CA ILE A 250 -8.89 6.77 4.60
C ILE A 250 -9.26 8.23 4.35
N GLU A 251 -10.36 8.49 3.64
CA GLU A 251 -10.83 9.83 3.27
C GLU A 251 -11.27 10.66 4.50
N SER A 252 -11.94 10.04 5.47
CA SER A 252 -12.38 10.70 6.70
C SER A 252 -11.31 10.76 7.79
N GLY A 253 -10.16 10.10 7.60
CA GLY A 253 -9.13 9.99 8.63
C GLY A 253 -9.69 9.39 9.92
N THR A 254 -10.46 8.31 9.84
CA THR A 254 -11.06 7.64 11.00
C THR A 254 -10.48 6.24 11.18
N GLY A 255 -10.83 5.58 12.29
CA GLY A 255 -10.33 4.24 12.59
C GLY A 255 -8.81 4.23 12.68
N GLU A 256 -8.16 3.35 11.94
CA GLU A 256 -6.70 3.20 11.92
C GLU A 256 -5.97 4.34 11.20
N PHE A 257 -6.71 5.16 10.45
CA PHE A 257 -6.14 6.31 9.73
C PHE A 257 -6.22 7.62 10.55
N SER A 258 -6.78 7.59 11.76
CA SER A 258 -7.05 8.77 12.61
C SER A 258 -5.83 9.51 13.15
N ALA A 259 -4.72 8.82 13.40
CA ALA A 259 -3.55 9.42 14.05
C ALA A 259 -2.61 10.22 13.10
N PHE A 260 -2.81 10.16 11.78
CA PHE A 260 -1.81 10.68 10.82
C PHE A 260 -2.27 11.93 10.04
N TYR A 261 -3.56 12.12 9.82
CA TYR A 261 -4.07 13.29 9.07
C TYR A 261 -4.20 14.57 9.92
N GLY A 262 -3.94 14.50 11.23
CA GLY A 262 -4.01 15.65 12.15
C GLY A 262 -2.79 16.58 12.18
N LYS A 263 -1.86 16.50 11.20
CA LYS A 263 -0.64 17.36 11.16
C LYS A 263 -0.36 18.03 9.81
N GLY A 264 -1.37 18.23 8.97
CA GLY A 264 -1.19 18.85 7.65
C GLY A 264 -2.27 19.85 7.25
N SER A 265 -3.08 20.33 8.18
CA SER A 265 -4.14 21.30 7.90
C SER A 265 -4.32 22.28 9.06
N GLU A 266 -3.25 23.02 9.37
CA GLU A 266 -3.33 24.36 9.96
C GLU A 266 -2.26 25.25 9.30
#